data_AF-A0A943PE21-F1
#
_entry.id   AF-A0A943PE21-F1
#
_cell.length_a   1.000
_cell.length_b   1.000
_cell.length_c   1.000
_cell.angle_alpha   90.00
_cell.angle_beta   90.00
_cell.angle_gamma   90.00
#
_symmetry.space_group_name_H-M   'P 1'
#
loop_
_entity.id
_entity.type
_entity.pdbx_description
1 polymer ?
#
loop_
_entity_poly.entity_id
_entity_poly.type
_entity_poly.pdbx_seq_one_letter_code
_entity_poly.pdbx_strand_id
1 'polypeptide(L)'
;MKNLFLFLMCLITCNSIHAQKIVKDEIDEFTGNRITETNYISFSDGFTCALHKVNNTIILKTTYNCGDKVYSMEKGADLMLKLENDSIITLNNEEDAVAEYWSLNLGKTFIEHFNLKTRYIIPDEVYTLLKTNKIRMVRFYTTDGYITETVSEKRAKKILKLFSLLK
;
A
#
# COMPACT_ATOMS: atom_id res chain seq x y z
N MET A 1 -35.17 -17.47 -24.24
CA MET A 1 -34.23 -16.31 -24.29
C MET A 1 -34.03 -15.61 -22.93
N LYS A 2 -35.05 -15.50 -22.07
CA LYS A 2 -34.95 -14.90 -20.73
C LYS A 2 -33.86 -15.53 -19.83
N ASN A 3 -33.66 -16.85 -19.95
CA ASN A 3 -32.65 -17.59 -19.17
C ASN A 3 -31.21 -17.37 -19.67
N LEU A 4 -31.03 -17.03 -20.96
CA LEU A 4 -29.71 -16.73 -21.53
C LEU A 4 -29.23 -15.35 -21.06
N PHE A 5 -30.15 -14.38 -20.93
CA PHE A 5 -29.85 -13.05 -20.41
C PHE A 5 -29.41 -13.09 -18.94
N LEU A 6 -30.06 -13.93 -18.12
CA LEU A 6 -29.67 -14.13 -16.72
C LEU A 6 -28.28 -14.76 -16.60
N PHE A 7 -27.98 -15.75 -17.47
CA PHE A 7 -26.67 -16.38 -17.51
C PHE A 7 -25.56 -15.41 -17.96
N LEU A 8 -25.86 -14.54 -18.93
CA LEU A 8 -24.93 -13.52 -19.40
C LEU A 8 -24.65 -12.43 -18.34
N MET A 9 -25.66 -12.04 -17.54
CA MET A 9 -25.44 -11.15 -16.39
C MET A 9 -24.55 -11.77 -15.30
N CYS A 10 -24.68 -13.07 -15.03
CA CYS A 10 -23.81 -13.77 -14.09
C CYS A 10 -22.35 -13.86 -14.57
N LEU A 11 -22.10 -13.92 -15.88
CA LEU A 11 -20.73 -13.94 -16.41
C LEU A 11 -20.04 -12.57 -16.33
N ILE A 12 -20.80 -11.48 -16.34
CA ILE A 12 -20.24 -10.12 -16.26
C ILE A 12 -19.80 -9.77 -14.82
N THR A 13 -20.45 -10.32 -13.80
CA THR A 13 -20.06 -10.08 -12.39
C THR A 13 -18.77 -10.80 -11.98
N CYS A 14 -18.39 -11.87 -12.67
CA CYS A 14 -17.17 -12.64 -12.36
C CYS A 14 -15.87 -11.99 -12.86
N ASN A 15 -15.92 -11.05 -13.82
CA ASN A 15 -14.74 -10.56 -14.53
C ASN A 15 -14.07 -9.32 -13.91
N SER A 16 -14.52 -8.82 -12.76
CA SER A 16 -13.96 -7.61 -12.13
C SER A 16 -13.15 -7.89 -10.86
N ILE A 17 -12.54 -9.07 -10.75
CA ILE A 17 -11.60 -9.38 -9.67
C ILE A 17 -10.22 -8.81 -10.04
N HIS A 18 -10.00 -7.52 -9.80
CA HIS A 18 -8.64 -7.00 -9.61
C HIS A 18 -8.13 -7.55 -8.27
N ALA A 19 -7.70 -8.81 -8.29
CA ALA A 19 -7.30 -9.56 -7.11
C ALA A 19 -6.04 -8.93 -6.52
N GLN A 20 -6.14 -8.55 -5.25
CA GLN A 20 -4.94 -8.45 -4.42
C GLN A 20 -4.32 -9.84 -4.35
N LYS A 21 -3.02 -9.91 -4.58
CA LYS A 21 -2.30 -11.17 -4.73
C LYS A 21 -0.90 -11.07 -4.15
N ILE A 22 -0.39 -12.23 -3.77
CA ILE A 22 1.02 -12.46 -3.54
C ILE A 22 1.69 -12.45 -4.92
N VAL A 23 2.66 -11.56 -5.12
CA VAL A 23 3.43 -11.43 -6.37
C VAL A 23 4.78 -12.15 -6.29
N LYS A 24 5.24 -12.43 -5.07
CA LYS A 24 6.49 -13.14 -4.79
C LYS A 24 6.28 -14.02 -3.54
N ASP A 25 6.64 -15.30 -3.61
CA ASP A 25 6.72 -16.21 -2.46
C ASP A 25 7.81 -17.23 -2.77
N GLU A 26 9.02 -16.98 -2.28
CA GLU A 26 10.19 -17.82 -2.56
C GLU A 26 11.10 -17.90 -1.34
N ILE A 27 12.01 -18.88 -1.36
CA ILE A 27 13.14 -18.93 -0.43
C ILE A 27 14.33 -18.35 -1.18
N ASP A 28 14.93 -17.31 -0.63
CA ASP A 28 16.15 -16.71 -1.17
C ASP A 28 17.31 -17.70 -1.04
N GLU A 29 17.91 -18.08 -2.16
CA GLU A 29 18.93 -19.14 -2.22
C GLU A 29 20.23 -18.79 -1.49
N PHE A 30 20.53 -17.50 -1.31
CA PHE A 30 21.76 -17.03 -0.67
C PHE A 30 21.63 -16.95 0.85
N THR A 31 20.47 -16.51 1.32
CA THR A 31 20.22 -16.22 2.74
C THR A 31 19.39 -17.30 3.43
N GLY A 32 18.69 -18.15 2.68
CA GLY A 32 17.71 -19.10 3.19
C GLY A 32 16.43 -18.45 3.73
N ASN A 33 16.29 -17.13 3.59
CA ASN A 33 15.13 -16.39 4.08
C ASN A 33 13.92 -16.66 3.20
N ARG A 34 12.75 -16.88 3.80
CA ARG A 34 11.49 -16.89 3.04
C ARG A 34 11.02 -15.45 2.80
N ILE A 35 10.80 -15.09 1.54
CA ILE A 35 10.37 -13.77 1.12
C ILE A 35 8.97 -13.88 0.50
N THR A 36 8.03 -13.10 1.04
CA THR A 36 6.68 -12.97 0.47
C THR A 36 6.35 -11.50 0.21
N GLU A 37 5.90 -11.16 -1.00
CA GLU A 37 5.49 -9.80 -1.38
C GLU A 37 4.09 -9.77 -1.95
N THR A 38 3.35 -8.70 -1.66
CA THR A 38 2.05 -8.41 -2.28
C THR A 38 2.18 -7.39 -3.41
N ASN A 39 1.20 -7.33 -4.31
CA ASN A 39 1.09 -6.21 -5.24
C ASN A 39 0.75 -4.89 -4.50
N TYR A 40 1.08 -3.76 -5.13
CA TYR A 40 0.68 -2.44 -4.61
C TYR A 40 -0.83 -2.22 -4.71
N ILE A 41 -1.39 -1.56 -3.70
CA ILE A 41 -2.76 -1.02 -3.66
C ILE A 41 -2.74 0.44 -3.17
N SER A 42 -3.84 1.16 -3.32
CA SER A 42 -3.92 2.58 -2.94
C SER A 42 -4.52 2.79 -1.54
N PHE A 43 -3.85 3.59 -0.71
CA PHE A 43 -4.45 4.26 0.45
C PHE A 43 -5.40 5.36 0.00
N SER A 44 -4.92 6.24 -0.89
CA SER A 44 -5.65 7.35 -1.50
C SER A 44 -5.18 7.57 -2.94
N ASP A 45 -5.60 8.66 -3.57
CA ASP A 45 -5.05 9.06 -4.86
C ASP A 45 -3.60 9.51 -4.66
N GLY A 46 -2.68 8.97 -5.46
CA GLY A 46 -1.25 9.25 -5.31
C GLY A 46 -0.54 8.50 -4.19
N PHE A 47 -1.25 7.94 -3.19
CA PHE A 47 -0.60 7.19 -2.10
C PHE A 47 -0.88 5.69 -2.17
N THR A 48 0.17 4.88 -2.33
CA THR A 48 0.10 3.42 -2.48
C THR A 48 0.93 2.67 -1.46
N CYS A 49 0.59 1.41 -1.22
CA CYS A 49 1.29 0.51 -0.31
C CYS A 49 1.29 -0.95 -0.76
N ALA A 50 2.28 -1.70 -0.28
CA ALA A 50 2.42 -3.14 -0.42
C ALA A 50 3.07 -3.72 0.85
N LEU A 51 2.84 -5.00 1.11
CA LEU A 51 3.51 -5.73 2.19
C LEU A 51 4.68 -6.53 1.61
N HIS A 52 5.79 -6.51 2.34
CA HIS A 52 6.98 -7.29 2.10
C HIS A 52 7.36 -7.99 3.40
N LYS A 53 7.34 -9.33 3.40
CA LYS A 53 7.67 -10.15 4.56
C LYS A 53 8.96 -10.90 4.31
N VAL A 54 9.90 -10.78 5.24
CA VAL A 54 11.15 -11.56 5.26
C VAL A 54 11.17 -12.34 6.56
N ASN A 55 11.05 -13.67 6.48
CA ASN A 55 10.81 -14.54 7.63
C ASN A 55 9.62 -14.05 8.45
N ASN A 56 9.86 -13.54 9.67
CA ASN A 56 8.82 -13.03 10.57
C ASN A 56 8.66 -11.51 10.52
N THR A 57 9.56 -10.79 9.86
CA THR A 57 9.51 -9.32 9.80
C THR A 57 8.61 -8.88 8.66
N ILE A 58 7.57 -8.11 8.99
CA ILE A 58 6.65 -7.52 8.02
C ILE A 58 7.01 -6.06 7.81
N ILE A 59 7.20 -5.67 6.56
CA ILE A 59 7.52 -4.30 6.15
C ILE A 59 6.38 -3.78 5.28
N LEU A 60 5.84 -2.63 5.66
CA LEU A 60 4.96 -1.82 4.81
C LEU A 60 5.84 -0.98 3.88
N LYS A 61 5.82 -1.28 2.59
CA LYS A 61 6.41 -0.42 1.56
C LYS A 61 5.34 0.56 1.11
N THR A 62 5.66 1.85 1.04
CA THR A 62 4.72 2.85 0.52
C THR A 62 5.36 3.74 -0.53
N THR A 63 4.55 4.24 -1.46
CA THR A 63 4.97 5.20 -2.48
C THR A 63 3.94 6.32 -2.55
N TYR A 64 4.40 7.56 -2.41
CA TYR A 64 3.59 8.76 -2.59
C TYR A 64 4.01 9.50 -3.87
N ASN A 65 3.05 9.70 -4.76
CA ASN A 65 3.21 10.52 -5.95
C ASN A 65 3.17 12.00 -5.54
N CYS A 66 4.31 12.65 -5.66
CA CYS A 66 4.54 14.02 -5.24
C CYS A 66 4.17 15.04 -6.33
N GLY A 67 3.71 14.59 -7.51
CA GLY A 67 3.48 15.44 -8.66
C GLY A 67 4.79 16.07 -9.14
N ASP A 68 4.80 17.39 -9.22
CA ASP A 68 5.94 18.24 -9.59
C ASP A 68 6.83 18.63 -8.41
N LYS A 69 6.48 18.24 -7.18
CA LYS A 69 7.23 18.57 -5.96
C LYS A 69 8.22 17.49 -5.60
N VAL A 70 9.33 17.90 -4.98
CA VAL A 70 10.31 16.99 -4.37
C VAL A 70 10.15 17.08 -2.86
N TYR A 71 9.67 16.00 -2.24
CA TYR A 71 9.66 15.87 -0.79
C TYR A 71 10.87 15.04 -0.33
N SER A 72 11.33 15.32 0.87
CA SER A 72 12.20 14.40 1.63
C SER A 72 11.54 14.01 2.94
N MET A 73 11.97 12.87 3.47
CA MET A 73 11.51 12.32 4.74
C MET A 73 12.73 11.78 5.48
N GLU A 74 12.91 12.20 6.73
CA GLU A 74 14.00 11.70 7.57
C GLU A 74 13.70 10.29 8.07
N LYS A 75 14.77 9.56 8.41
CA LYS A 75 14.65 8.35 9.22
C LYS A 75 13.94 8.68 10.52
N GLY A 76 12.99 7.84 10.92
CA GLY A 76 12.19 8.02 12.12
C GLY A 76 10.92 8.86 11.91
N ALA A 77 10.74 9.51 10.76
CA ALA A 77 9.54 10.27 10.47
C ALA A 77 8.27 9.39 10.55
N ASP A 78 7.20 9.99 11.07
CA ASP A 78 5.98 9.27 11.38
C ASP A 78 5.12 8.99 10.13
N LEU A 79 4.60 7.76 10.07
CA LEU A 79 3.40 7.38 9.33
C LEU A 79 2.31 7.06 10.35
N MET A 80 1.27 7.89 10.39
CA MET A 80 0.13 7.71 11.27
C MET A 80 -1.07 7.15 10.51
N LEU A 81 -1.65 6.08 11.02
CA LEU A 81 -2.85 5.42 10.50
C LEU A 81 -3.98 5.59 11.52
N LYS A 82 -4.98 6.39 11.18
CA LYS A 82 -6.19 6.53 12.01
C LYS A 82 -7.18 5.44 11.63
N LEU A 83 -7.56 4.62 12.61
CA LEU A 83 -8.49 3.50 12.44
C LEU A 83 -9.95 3.92 12.62
N GLU A 84 -10.88 3.04 12.24
CA GLU A 84 -12.32 3.28 12.38
C GLU A 84 -12.82 3.30 13.83
N ASN A 85 -12.04 2.75 14.77
CA ASN A 85 -12.29 2.80 16.20
C ASN A 85 -11.62 4.01 16.88
N ASP A 86 -11.22 5.02 16.10
CA ASP A 86 -10.49 6.24 16.51
C ASP A 86 -9.09 6.04 17.09
N SER A 87 -8.61 4.80 17.25
CA SER A 87 -7.21 4.55 17.61
C SER A 87 -6.25 5.00 16.49
N ILE A 88 -5.04 5.33 16.89
CA ILE A 88 -3.98 5.79 16.00
C ILE A 88 -2.79 4.85 16.14
N ILE A 89 -2.37 4.29 15.01
CA ILE A 89 -1.11 3.56 14.90
C ILE A 89 -0.08 4.53 14.35
N THR A 90 1.09 4.62 14.98
CA THR A 90 2.26 5.33 14.46
C THR A 90 3.33 4.31 14.09
N LEU A 91 3.82 4.40 12.87
CA LEU A 91 4.98 3.67 12.38
C LEU A 91 6.08 4.66 12.02
N ASN A 92 7.34 4.25 12.13
CA ASN A 92 8.48 5.11 11.85
C ASN A 92 9.18 4.66 10.57
N ASN A 93 9.55 5.63 9.73
CA ASN A 93 10.26 5.36 8.51
C ASN A 93 11.68 4.84 8.81
N GLU A 94 12.10 3.78 8.12
CA GLU A 94 13.35 3.06 8.44
C GLU A 94 14.62 3.76 7.95
N GLU A 95 14.51 4.64 6.95
CA GLU A 95 15.64 5.23 6.22
C GLU A 95 15.35 6.66 5.76
N ASP A 96 16.37 7.51 5.63
CA ASP A 96 16.19 8.80 4.96
C ASP A 96 15.75 8.58 3.50
N ALA A 97 14.75 9.33 3.06
CA ALA A 97 14.17 9.19 1.73
C ALA A 97 14.03 10.56 1.04
N VAL A 98 14.29 10.59 -0.26
CA VAL A 98 14.09 11.75 -1.13
C VAL A 98 13.25 11.30 -2.31
N ALA A 99 12.32 12.14 -2.76
CA ALA A 99 11.46 11.81 -3.89
C ALA A 99 12.31 11.65 -5.18
N GLU A 100 12.11 10.52 -5.85
CA GLU A 100 12.84 10.15 -7.05
C GLU A 100 12.05 10.55 -8.30
N TYR A 101 12.73 11.11 -9.30
CA TYR A 101 12.10 11.37 -10.59
C TYR A 101 11.67 10.06 -11.24
N TRP A 102 10.43 10.02 -11.71
CA TRP A 102 9.88 8.90 -12.44
C TRP A 102 9.19 9.41 -13.69
N SER A 103 9.52 8.80 -14.82
CA SER A 103 8.84 9.08 -16.08
C SER A 103 8.48 7.81 -16.82
N LEU A 104 7.39 7.90 -17.57
CA LEU A 104 6.92 6.82 -18.42
C LEU A 104 6.45 7.38 -19.76
N ASN A 105 7.04 6.86 -20.82
CA ASN A 105 6.66 7.12 -22.20
C ASN A 105 5.63 6.06 -22.66
N LEU A 106 4.37 6.46 -22.84
CA LEU A 106 3.31 5.61 -23.39
C LEU A 106 2.88 6.14 -24.76
N GLY A 107 3.69 5.87 -25.78
CA GLY A 107 3.45 6.35 -27.14
C GLY A 107 3.46 7.87 -27.22
N LYS A 108 2.30 8.49 -27.45
CA LYS A 108 2.14 9.96 -27.49
C LYS A 108 1.91 10.60 -26.12
N THR A 109 1.75 9.80 -25.06
CA THR A 109 1.54 10.30 -23.70
C THR A 109 2.85 10.24 -22.94
N PHE A 110 3.26 11.38 -22.38
CA PHE A 110 4.37 11.48 -21.45
C PHE A 110 3.81 11.73 -20.05
N ILE A 111 4.18 10.87 -19.10
CA ILE A 111 3.85 11.05 -17.69
C ILE A 111 5.17 11.23 -16.96
N GLU A 112 5.28 12.33 -16.21
CA GLU A 112 6.39 12.57 -15.31
C GLU A 112 5.88 13.04 -13.96
N HIS A 113 6.52 12.55 -12.90
CA HIS A 113 6.28 12.99 -11.53
C HIS A 113 7.42 12.51 -10.63
N PHE A 114 7.48 13.04 -9.42
CA PHE A 114 8.34 12.53 -8.37
C PHE A 114 7.61 11.51 -7.49
N ASN A 115 8.31 10.48 -7.04
CA ASN A 115 7.78 9.47 -6.12
C ASN A 115 8.63 9.39 -4.86
N LEU A 116 8.03 9.64 -3.71
CA LEU A 116 8.63 9.39 -2.40
C LEU A 116 8.35 7.94 -1.99
N LYS A 117 9.39 7.14 -1.84
CA LYS A 117 9.30 5.73 -1.42
C LYS A 117 9.81 5.61 0.01
N THR A 118 9.04 4.95 0.87
CA THR A 118 9.35 4.82 2.30
C THR A 118 9.01 3.42 2.79
N ARG A 119 9.60 3.01 3.92
CA ARG A 119 9.47 1.66 4.46
C ARG A 119 9.27 1.72 5.96
N TYR A 120 8.36 0.88 6.46
CA TYR A 120 8.00 0.84 7.87
C TYR A 120 7.95 -0.60 8.35
N ILE A 121 8.68 -0.93 9.42
CA ILE A 121 8.51 -2.22 10.09
C ILE A 121 7.16 -2.21 10.82
N ILE A 122 6.40 -3.29 10.67
CA ILE A 122 5.10 -3.48 11.33
C ILE A 122 5.29 -4.49 12.47
N PRO A 123 5.20 -4.06 13.74
CA PRO A 123 5.17 -4.99 14.88
C PRO A 123 3.97 -5.94 14.82
N ASP A 124 4.09 -7.16 15.38
CA ASP A 124 3.03 -8.17 15.33
C ASP A 124 1.70 -7.71 15.95
N GLU A 125 1.77 -6.92 17.03
CA GLU A 125 0.60 -6.31 17.68
C GLU A 125 -0.12 -5.34 16.73
N VAL A 126 0.65 -4.51 16.02
CA VAL A 126 0.14 -3.55 15.04
C VAL A 126 -0.44 -4.28 13.84
N TYR A 127 0.24 -5.33 13.36
CA TYR A 127 -0.23 -6.15 12.26
C TYR A 127 -1.58 -6.81 12.59
N THR A 128 -1.78 -7.26 13.83
CA THR A 128 -3.05 -7.83 14.30
C THR A 128 -4.18 -6.79 14.29
N LEU A 129 -3.90 -5.54 14.67
CA LEU A 129 -4.86 -4.45 14.59
C LEU A 129 -5.24 -4.12 13.13
N LEU A 130 -4.25 -4.07 12.23
CA LEU A 130 -4.43 -3.75 10.81
C LEU A 130 -5.16 -4.85 10.02
N LYS A 131 -5.21 -6.08 10.55
CA LYS A 131 -6.04 -7.17 10.02
C LYS A 131 -7.52 -7.06 10.36
N THR A 132 -7.86 -6.32 11.40
CA THR A 132 -9.21 -6.34 11.99
C THR A 132 -9.91 -4.99 11.96
N ASN A 133 -9.17 -3.89 11.85
CA ASN A 133 -9.72 -2.54 11.84
C ASN A 133 -9.45 -1.84 10.52
N LYS A 134 -10.46 -1.19 9.96
CA LYS A 134 -10.28 -0.36 8.76
C LYS A 134 -9.52 0.91 9.07
N ILE A 135 -8.62 1.28 8.16
CA ILE A 135 -7.95 2.58 8.16
C ILE A 135 -8.88 3.61 7.50
N ARG A 136 -9.06 4.76 8.15
CA ARG A 136 -9.90 5.88 7.68
C ARG A 136 -9.08 7.06 7.16
N MET A 137 -7.92 7.30 7.75
CA MET A 137 -7.03 8.37 7.34
C MET A 137 -5.59 7.90 7.47
N VAL A 138 -4.75 8.41 6.58
CA VAL A 138 -3.30 8.25 6.67
C VAL A 138 -2.67 9.64 6.70
N ARG A 139 -1.68 9.82 7.56
CA ARG A 139 -0.83 11.00 7.60
C ARG A 139 0.62 10.56 7.56
N PHE A 140 1.44 11.20 6.75
CA PHE A 140 2.88 10.98 6.75
C PHE A 140 3.60 12.31 6.84
N TYR A 141 4.73 12.30 7.54
CA TYR A 141 5.53 13.49 7.80
C TYR A 141 6.66 13.61 6.77
N THR A 142 6.83 14.80 6.24
CA THR A 142 7.96 15.17 5.38
C THR A 142 8.77 16.24 6.10
N THR A 143 9.93 16.59 5.56
CA THR A 143 10.72 17.73 6.04
C THR A 143 9.98 19.06 5.98
N ASP A 144 8.99 19.19 5.10
CA ASP A 144 8.16 20.39 4.93
C ASP A 144 6.86 20.37 5.77
N GLY A 145 6.65 19.36 6.62
CA GLY A 145 5.47 19.24 7.47
C GLY A 145 4.79 17.88 7.35
N TYR A 146 3.48 17.85 7.08
CA TYR A 146 2.75 16.60 6.92
C TYR A 146 1.72 16.67 5.81
N ILE A 147 1.44 15.51 5.23
CA ILE A 147 0.38 15.33 4.24
C ILE A 147 -0.64 14.36 4.83
N THR A 148 -1.93 14.68 4.72
CA THR A 148 -3.02 13.86 5.25
C THR A 148 -3.99 13.51 4.14
N GLU A 149 -4.30 12.23 4.04
CA GLU A 149 -5.15 11.66 3.01
C GLU A 149 -6.30 10.87 3.64
N THR A 150 -7.50 11.03 3.08
CA THR A 150 -8.67 10.25 3.51
C THR A 150 -8.74 8.94 2.74
N VAL A 151 -8.97 7.84 3.46
CA VAL A 151 -9.13 6.51 2.88
C VAL A 151 -10.61 6.26 2.64
N SER A 152 -11.02 6.11 1.37
CA SER A 152 -12.40 5.78 1.04
C SER A 152 -12.77 4.38 1.53
N GLU A 153 -14.05 4.14 1.82
CA GLU A 153 -14.54 2.82 2.29
C GLU A 153 -14.13 1.67 1.36
N LYS A 154 -14.13 1.91 0.04
CA LYS A 154 -13.68 0.94 -0.96
C LYS A 154 -12.20 0.61 -0.81
N ARG A 155 -11.35 1.61 -0.57
CA ARG A 155 -9.90 1.44 -0.34
C ARG A 155 -9.64 0.80 1.02
N ALA A 156 -10.35 1.21 2.07
CA ALA A 156 -10.25 0.64 3.41
C ALA A 156 -10.52 -0.88 3.42
N LYS A 157 -11.59 -1.34 2.77
CA LYS A 157 -11.87 -2.78 2.58
C LYS A 157 -10.76 -3.51 1.83
N LYS A 158 -10.16 -2.84 0.83
CA LYS A 158 -9.03 -3.42 0.10
C LYS A 158 -7.80 -3.57 1.00
N ILE A 159 -7.49 -2.56 1.80
CA ILE A 159 -6.34 -2.60 2.71
C ILE A 159 -6.53 -3.67 3.79
N LEU A 160 -7.73 -3.79 4.36
CA LEU A 160 -8.03 -4.85 5.33
C LEU A 160 -7.78 -6.26 4.75
N LYS A 161 -8.17 -6.46 3.48
CA LYS A 161 -7.89 -7.69 2.75
C LYS A 161 -6.40 -7.90 2.50
N LEU A 162 -5.64 -6.83 2.21
CA LEU A 162 -4.18 -6.90 1.99
C LEU A 162 -3.48 -7.47 3.23
N PHE A 163 -3.80 -6.93 4.41
CA PHE A 163 -3.27 -7.41 5.68
C PHE A 163 -3.67 -8.85 6.00
N SER A 164 -4.74 -9.37 5.38
CA SER A 164 -5.18 -10.76 5.54
C SER A 164 -4.51 -11.75 4.57
N LEU A 165 -3.70 -11.29 3.60
CA LEU A 165 -3.06 -12.16 2.61
C LEU A 165 -1.82 -12.89 3.13
N LEU A 166 -1.07 -12.24 4.00
CA LEU A 166 0.10 -12.85 4.62
C LEU A 166 -0.36 -13.73 5.79
N LYS A 167 0.22 -14.93 5.89
CA LYS A 167 0.01 -15.87 7.00
C LYS A 167 1.06 -15.65 8.08
#